data_AF-K1PIV6-F1
#
_entry.id   AF-K1PIV6-F1
#
_cell.length_a   1.000
_cell.length_b   1.000
_cell.length_c   1.000
_cell.angle_alpha   90.00
_cell.angle_beta   90.00
_cell.angle_gamma   90.00
#
_symmetry.space_group_name_H-M   'P 1'
#
loop_
_entity.id
_entity.type
_entity.pdbx_description
1 polymer ?
#
loop_
_entity_poly.entity_id
_entity_poly.type
_entity_poly.pdbx_seq_one_letter_code
_entity_poly.pdbx_strand_id
1 'polypeptide(L)'
;MEDPLLPLSEMNISACSLTMDGSFFNIVSRGDSFRPSFSKLGELTAIFPRIPHLALTATATAKCIEQLCEILQLRDVKLVTSNPDRPNIYYEIRTRLPNVKKYDKYDDLIKPLCTELKSLKSAFPVTICMDSLESLAYCYQFTEEFLDEDAYDPVEQVPENRIFAMFYKDYTTYYNGT
;
A
#
# COMPACT_ATOMS: atom_id res chain seq x y z
N MET A 1 -29.92 -0.22 42.20
CA MET A 1 -29.54 0.46 40.95
C MET A 1 -28.28 -0.25 40.49
N GLU A 2 -28.46 -1.31 39.70
CA GLU A 2 -27.36 -2.16 39.22
C GLU A 2 -26.61 -1.41 38.12
N ASP A 3 -25.27 -1.50 38.18
CA ASP A 3 -24.36 -0.97 37.18
C ASP A 3 -24.57 -1.75 35.85
N PRO A 4 -25.00 -1.10 34.75
CA PRO A 4 -25.36 -1.79 33.52
C PRO A 4 -24.15 -2.21 32.66
N LEU A 5 -22.92 -2.01 33.14
CA LEU A 5 -21.72 -2.39 32.42
C LEU A 5 -21.20 -3.74 32.94
N LEU A 6 -21.45 -4.80 32.18
CA LEU A 6 -20.73 -6.07 32.35
C LEU A 6 -19.22 -5.77 32.40
N PRO A 7 -18.49 -6.28 33.40
CA PRO A 7 -17.05 -6.07 33.47
C PRO A 7 -16.42 -6.56 32.18
N LEU A 8 -15.55 -5.75 31.55
CA LEU A 8 -14.89 -6.05 30.27
C LEU A 8 -14.19 -7.43 30.24
N SER A 9 -13.86 -7.98 31.41
CA SER A 9 -13.35 -9.34 31.60
C SER A 9 -14.33 -10.46 31.22
N GLU A 10 -15.63 -10.17 31.14
CA GLU A 10 -16.72 -11.09 30.79
C GLU A 10 -17.26 -10.87 29.37
N MET A 11 -16.74 -9.85 28.66
CA MET A 11 -17.07 -9.64 27.26
C MET A 11 -16.41 -10.73 26.42
N ASN A 12 -17.23 -11.65 25.92
CA ASN A 12 -16.84 -12.77 25.05
C ASN A 12 -16.53 -12.27 23.62
N ILE A 13 -15.56 -11.36 23.49
CA ILE A 13 -15.08 -10.86 22.20
C ILE A 13 -14.16 -11.94 21.62
N SER A 14 -14.69 -12.70 20.67
CA SER A 14 -13.99 -13.85 20.09
C SER A 14 -12.82 -13.49 19.14
N ALA A 15 -12.53 -12.22 18.86
CA ALA A 15 -11.31 -11.83 18.14
C ALA A 15 -11.05 -10.32 18.25
N CYS A 16 -9.98 -9.92 18.95
CA CYS A 16 -9.31 -8.65 18.68
C CYS A 16 -7.96 -8.97 18.05
N SER A 17 -7.90 -9.07 16.72
CA SER A 17 -6.63 -9.05 16.00
C SER A 17 -6.17 -7.59 15.87
N LEU A 18 -5.15 -7.20 16.62
CA LEU A 18 -4.54 -5.88 16.46
C LEU A 18 -3.58 -5.89 15.24
N THR A 19 -4.14 -5.87 14.03
CA THR A 19 -3.34 -5.83 12.80
C THR A 19 -2.63 -4.47 12.70
N MET A 20 -1.32 -4.49 12.91
CA MET A 20 -0.47 -3.31 12.95
C MET A 20 0.39 -3.18 11.68
N ASP A 21 -0.17 -2.63 10.60
CA ASP A 21 0.51 -2.56 9.30
C ASP A 21 1.67 -1.53 9.25
N GLY A 22 2.77 -1.96 8.62
CA GLY A 22 3.84 -1.21 7.92
C GLY A 22 4.64 -0.14 8.66
N SER A 23 4.17 0.36 9.79
CA SER A 23 4.64 1.60 10.40
C SER A 23 5.69 1.38 11.49
N PHE A 24 5.91 0.12 11.91
CA PHE A 24 6.73 -0.17 13.08
C PHE A 24 8.25 -0.18 12.82
N PHE A 25 8.69 -0.31 11.56
CA PHE A 25 10.12 -0.09 11.23
C PHE A 25 10.60 1.32 11.66
N ASN A 26 9.68 2.28 11.70
CA ASN A 26 9.91 3.66 12.13
C ASN A 26 9.83 3.88 13.65
N ILE A 27 9.56 2.83 14.45
CA ILE A 27 9.56 2.93 15.93
C ILE A 27 10.99 3.10 16.45
N VAL A 28 11.96 2.51 15.73
CA VAL A 28 13.31 2.30 16.25
C VAL A 28 14.37 3.06 15.47
N SER A 29 14.17 3.30 14.16
CA SER A 29 15.31 3.61 13.28
C SER A 29 15.35 5.02 12.68
N ARG A 30 14.29 5.84 12.73
CA ARG A 30 14.32 7.21 12.15
C ARG A 30 13.33 8.17 12.84
N GLY A 31 13.88 9.21 13.45
CA GLY A 31 13.19 10.16 14.34
C GLY A 31 12.04 10.98 13.76
N ASP A 32 11.85 11.04 12.44
CA ASP A 32 10.89 11.98 11.83
C ASP A 32 9.54 11.37 11.42
N SER A 33 9.34 10.06 11.59
CA SER A 33 8.10 9.35 11.19
C SER A 33 7.50 8.46 12.28
N PHE A 34 7.94 8.65 13.53
CA PHE A 34 7.38 8.00 14.70
C PHE A 34 5.94 8.47 14.93
N ARG A 35 5.01 7.54 15.18
CA ARG A 35 3.71 7.89 15.77
C ARG A 35 3.75 7.54 17.26
N PRO A 36 3.89 8.54 18.16
CA PRO A 36 3.90 8.33 19.61
C PRO A 36 2.69 7.57 20.15
N SER A 37 1.59 7.54 19.41
CA SER A 37 0.41 6.76 19.76
C SER A 37 0.67 5.25 19.81
N PHE A 38 1.66 4.72 19.07
CA PHE A 38 1.94 3.27 19.05
C PHE A 38 2.53 2.76 20.36
N SER A 39 3.23 3.59 21.14
CA SER A 39 3.76 3.15 22.45
C SER A 39 2.66 2.85 23.46
N LYS A 40 1.47 3.44 23.29
CA LYS A 40 0.30 3.19 24.13
C LYS A 40 -0.39 1.86 23.83
N LEU A 41 -0.08 1.19 22.73
CA LEU A 41 -0.72 -0.09 22.40
C LEU A 41 -0.33 -1.21 23.38
N GLY A 42 0.80 -1.08 24.10
CA GLY A 42 1.11 -1.98 25.21
C GLY A 42 0.09 -1.91 26.36
N GLU A 43 -0.68 -0.84 26.50
CA GLU A 43 -1.76 -0.78 27.49
C GLU A 43 -2.88 -1.77 27.14
N LEU A 44 -3.13 -2.01 25.84
CA LEU A 44 -4.17 -2.95 25.40
C LEU A 44 -3.83 -4.39 25.76
N THR A 45 -2.55 -4.77 25.71
CA THR A 45 -2.12 -6.11 26.10
C THR A 45 -2.26 -6.33 27.61
N ALA A 46 -2.09 -5.26 28.40
CA ALA A 46 -2.35 -5.26 29.84
C ALA A 46 -3.86 -5.32 30.19
N ILE A 47 -4.71 -4.59 29.45
CA ILE A 47 -6.17 -4.59 29.66
C ILE A 47 -6.80 -5.91 29.23
N PHE A 48 -6.30 -6.53 28.15
CA PHE A 48 -6.85 -7.76 27.57
C PHE A 48 -5.81 -8.90 27.55
N PRO A 49 -5.38 -9.42 28.72
CA PRO A 49 -4.30 -10.39 28.81
C PRO A 49 -4.67 -11.80 28.31
N ARG A 50 -5.97 -12.11 28.22
CA ARG A 50 -6.47 -13.44 27.79
C ARG A 50 -6.75 -13.53 26.29
N ILE A 51 -6.71 -12.41 25.57
CA ILE A 51 -7.00 -12.36 24.14
C ILE A 51 -5.69 -12.58 23.36
N PRO A 52 -5.69 -13.40 22.30
CA PRO A 52 -4.50 -13.57 21.47
C PRO A 52 -4.17 -12.27 20.71
N HIS A 53 -2.92 -11.83 20.81
CA HIS A 53 -2.40 -10.65 20.12
C HIS A 53 -1.59 -11.07 18.89
N LEU A 54 -1.83 -10.43 17.75
CA LEU A 54 -1.13 -10.69 16.50
C LEU A 54 -0.54 -9.39 15.97
N ALA A 55 0.79 -9.30 15.91
CA ALA A 55 1.50 -8.21 15.25
C ALA A 55 2.01 -8.69 13.88
N LEU A 56 1.71 -7.92 12.82
CA LEU A 56 2.13 -8.21 11.45
C LEU A 56 3.08 -7.13 10.98
N THR A 57 4.20 -7.49 10.34
CA THR A 57 5.13 -6.53 9.76
C THR A 57 5.71 -7.08 8.48
N ALA A 58 5.84 -6.22 7.46
CA ALA A 58 6.45 -6.58 6.19
C ALA A 58 7.98 -6.56 6.27
N THR A 59 8.54 -5.61 7.02
CA THR A 59 9.99 -5.37 7.12
C THR A 59 10.38 -5.13 8.58
N ALA A 60 10.91 -6.17 9.23
CA ALA A 60 11.44 -6.03 10.59
C ALA A 60 12.74 -6.83 10.75
N THR A 61 13.78 -6.13 11.21
CA THR A 61 15.03 -6.77 11.65
C THR A 61 14.81 -7.47 13.00
N ALA A 62 15.67 -8.43 13.36
CA ALA A 62 15.59 -9.10 14.66
C ALA A 62 15.54 -8.10 15.84
N LYS A 63 16.42 -7.09 15.81
CA LYS A 63 16.43 -6.01 16.81
C LYS A 63 15.11 -5.23 16.86
N CYS A 64 14.50 -4.93 15.71
CA CYS A 64 13.22 -4.25 15.67
C CYS A 64 12.09 -5.11 16.28
N ILE A 65 12.14 -6.43 16.08
CA ILE A 65 11.18 -7.38 16.66
C ILE A 65 11.32 -7.43 18.19
N GLU A 66 12.55 -7.46 18.71
CA GLU A 66 12.80 -7.43 20.16
C GLU A 66 12.19 -6.17 20.80
N GLN A 67 12.48 -5.00 20.25
CA GLN A 67 11.94 -3.73 20.76
C GLN A 67 10.42 -3.63 20.60
N LEU A 68 9.87 -4.21 19.53
CA LEU A 68 8.43 -4.28 19.33
C LEU A 68 7.76 -5.08 20.44
N CYS A 69 8.31 -6.25 20.77
CA CYS A 69 7.82 -7.09 21.86
C CYS A 69 7.88 -6.36 23.20
N GLU A 70 8.95 -5.60 23.47
CA GLU A 70 9.08 -4.78 24.69
C GLU A 70 8.01 -3.69 24.77
N ILE A 71 7.85 -2.88 23.72
CA ILE A 71 6.90 -1.76 23.69
C ILE A 71 5.45 -2.24 23.81
N LEU A 72 5.11 -3.32 23.12
CA LEU A 72 3.78 -3.91 23.15
C LEU A 72 3.54 -4.82 24.35
N GLN A 73 4.56 -5.03 25.19
CA GLN A 73 4.53 -5.94 26.34
C GLN A 73 4.09 -7.37 25.96
N LEU A 74 4.46 -7.81 24.76
CA LEU A 74 4.14 -9.15 24.28
C LEU A 74 5.05 -10.18 24.96
N ARG A 75 4.45 -11.22 25.55
CA ARG A 75 5.15 -12.32 26.22
C ARG A 75 4.92 -13.62 25.44
N ASP A 76 5.89 -14.54 25.51
CA ASP A 76 5.82 -15.86 24.87
C ASP A 76 5.46 -15.81 23.36
N VAL A 77 6.06 -14.87 22.64
CA VAL A 77 5.74 -14.61 21.24
C VAL A 77 6.23 -15.74 20.32
N LYS A 78 5.31 -16.29 19.53
CA LYS A 78 5.66 -17.16 18.40
C LYS A 78 5.98 -16.31 17.18
N LEU A 79 7.27 -16.26 16.82
CA LEU A 79 7.71 -15.59 15.61
C LEU A 79 7.45 -16.46 14.37
N VAL A 80 6.77 -15.91 13.37
CA VAL A 80 6.56 -16.53 12.06
C VAL A 80 7.15 -15.60 11.01
N THR A 81 8.13 -16.09 10.25
CA THR A 81 8.76 -15.35 9.15
C THR A 81 8.59 -16.11 7.85
N SER A 82 8.51 -15.37 6.75
CA SER A 82 8.45 -15.92 5.40
C SER A 82 9.44 -15.19 4.52
N ASN A 83 10.02 -15.91 3.55
CA ASN A 83 10.79 -15.28 2.49
C ASN A 83 9.84 -14.42 1.64
N PRO A 84 10.12 -13.11 1.41
CA PRO A 84 9.32 -12.28 0.54
C PRO A 84 9.52 -12.60 -0.94
N ASP A 85 10.49 -13.43 -1.31
CA ASP A 85 10.78 -13.80 -2.70
C ASP A 85 9.52 -14.31 -3.43
N ARG A 86 9.44 -13.93 -4.71
CA ARG A 86 8.34 -14.26 -5.62
C ARG A 86 8.97 -14.77 -6.91
N PRO A 87 9.22 -16.08 -7.03
CA PRO A 87 9.94 -16.64 -8.17
C PRO A 87 9.19 -16.46 -9.50
N ASN A 88 7.90 -16.10 -9.45
CA ASN A 88 7.07 -15.75 -10.59
C ASN A 88 7.15 -14.26 -10.98
N ILE A 89 7.98 -13.45 -10.32
CA ILE A 89 8.20 -12.04 -10.64
C ILE A 89 9.58 -11.88 -11.25
N TYR A 90 9.61 -11.48 -12.52
CA TYR A 90 10.84 -11.13 -13.24
C TYR A 90 11.12 -9.63 -13.12
N TYR A 91 12.39 -9.26 -12.87
CA TYR A 91 12.82 -7.88 -12.81
C TYR A 91 13.61 -7.52 -14.05
N GLU A 92 13.24 -6.41 -14.69
CA GLU A 92 13.97 -5.83 -15.79
C GLU A 92 14.39 -4.39 -15.43
N ILE A 93 15.63 -4.02 -15.76
CA ILE A 93 16.13 -2.65 -15.59
C ILE A 93 16.40 -2.09 -16.99
N ARG A 94 15.73 -0.98 -17.32
CA ARG A 94 15.93 -0.25 -18.57
C ARG A 94 16.54 1.13 -18.31
N THR A 95 17.49 1.51 -19.16
CA THR A 95 18.08 2.86 -19.14
C THR A 95 17.09 3.85 -19.70
N ARG A 96 16.91 4.99 -19.01
CA ARG A 96 16.11 6.11 -19.52
C ARG A 96 16.94 6.95 -20.48
N LEU A 97 16.32 7.40 -21.58
CA LEU A 97 16.96 8.34 -22.50
C LEU A 97 17.29 9.67 -21.80
N PRO A 98 18.31 10.40 -22.29
CA PRO A 98 18.62 11.74 -21.81
C PRO A 98 17.41 12.68 -21.99
N ASN A 99 17.23 13.59 -21.04
CA ASN A 99 16.12 14.56 -21.04
C ASN A 99 16.35 15.65 -22.11
N VAL A 100 16.12 15.32 -23.39
CA VAL A 100 16.18 16.30 -24.49
C VAL A 100 14.96 17.23 -24.47
N LYS A 101 13.77 16.65 -24.19
CA LYS A 101 12.56 17.37 -23.81
C LYS A 101 11.96 16.74 -22.55
N LYS A 102 11.06 17.47 -21.89
CA LYS A 102 10.54 17.12 -20.56
C LYS A 102 9.89 15.72 -20.51
N TYR A 103 9.19 15.31 -21.56
CA TYR A 103 8.38 14.09 -21.57
C TYR A 103 8.83 12.98 -22.52
N ASP A 104 9.69 13.26 -23.50
CA ASP A 104 10.15 12.26 -24.50
C ASP A 104 10.68 10.96 -23.86
N LYS A 105 11.24 11.05 -22.64
CA LYS A 105 11.71 9.89 -21.86
C LYS A 105 10.60 8.89 -21.49
N TYR A 106 9.34 9.30 -21.49
CA TYR A 106 8.19 8.46 -21.18
C TYR A 106 7.66 7.74 -22.42
N ASP A 107 7.90 8.26 -23.62
CA ASP A 107 7.40 7.68 -24.87
C ASP A 107 7.94 6.27 -25.08
N ASP A 108 9.25 6.07 -24.86
CA ASP A 108 9.89 4.75 -24.95
C ASP A 108 9.38 3.76 -23.90
N LEU A 109 8.86 4.26 -22.77
CA LEU A 109 8.27 3.43 -21.72
C LEU A 109 6.83 3.06 -22.05
N ILE A 110 6.02 4.04 -22.48
CA ILE A 110 4.58 3.91 -22.62
C ILE A 110 4.19 3.30 -23.97
N LYS A 111 4.87 3.66 -25.06
CA LYS A 111 4.50 3.19 -26.40
C LYS A 111 4.48 1.65 -26.56
N PRO A 112 5.45 0.89 -26.03
CA PRO A 112 5.36 -0.58 -26.04
C PRO A 112 4.14 -1.09 -25.25
N LEU A 113 3.86 -0.49 -24.09
CA LEU A 113 2.73 -0.86 -23.24
C LEU A 113 1.38 -0.55 -23.92
N CYS A 114 1.26 0.58 -24.62
CA CYS A 114 0.07 0.89 -25.41
C CYS A 114 -0.09 -0.09 -26.58
N THR A 115 1.00 -0.55 -27.17
CA THR A 115 0.97 -1.55 -28.25
C THR A 115 0.45 -2.90 -27.73
N GLU A 116 0.93 -3.34 -26.56
CA GLU A 116 0.46 -4.55 -25.91
C GLU A 116 -1.00 -4.42 -25.46
N LEU A 117 -1.36 -3.30 -24.83
CA LEU A 117 -2.73 -3.01 -24.39
C LEU A 117 -3.72 -2.97 -25.57
N LYS A 118 -3.34 -2.38 -26.72
CA LYS A 118 -4.16 -2.38 -27.94
C LYS A 118 -4.44 -3.79 -28.46
N SER A 119 -3.45 -4.68 -28.36
CA SER A 119 -3.56 -6.07 -28.85
C SER A 119 -4.29 -7.00 -27.88
N LEU A 120 -4.06 -6.84 -26.57
CA LEU A 120 -4.49 -7.78 -25.54
C LEU A 120 -5.73 -7.31 -24.78
N LYS A 121 -6.01 -6.00 -24.78
CA LYS A 121 -7.17 -5.36 -24.16
C LYS A 121 -7.39 -5.85 -22.72
N SER A 122 -8.57 -6.37 -22.38
CA SER A 122 -8.89 -6.84 -21.03
C SER A 122 -8.03 -8.01 -20.52
N ALA A 123 -7.29 -8.70 -21.40
CA ALA A 123 -6.36 -9.77 -21.01
C ALA A 123 -4.98 -9.25 -20.55
N PHE A 124 -4.80 -7.93 -20.44
CA PHE A 124 -3.53 -7.30 -20.08
C PHE A 124 -3.65 -6.42 -18.82
N PRO A 125 -3.80 -7.04 -17.62
CA PRO A 125 -3.84 -6.28 -16.38
C PRO A 125 -2.44 -5.74 -16.05
N VAL A 126 -2.19 -4.47 -16.36
CA VAL A 126 -0.94 -3.76 -16.04
C VAL A 126 -1.23 -2.54 -15.18
N THR A 127 -0.43 -2.38 -14.13
CA THR A 127 -0.42 -1.18 -13.29
C THR A 127 0.92 -0.48 -13.44
N ILE A 128 0.88 0.81 -13.78
CA ILE A 128 2.06 1.65 -13.95
C ILE A 128 2.09 2.68 -12.81
N CYS A 129 3.14 2.64 -12.00
CA CYS A 129 3.36 3.61 -10.93
C CYS A 129 4.25 4.75 -11.43
N MET A 130 3.73 5.97 -11.38
CA MET A 130 4.44 7.19 -11.77
C MET A 130 4.77 8.06 -10.56
N ASP A 131 5.83 8.86 -10.68
CA ASP A 131 6.40 9.66 -9.61
C ASP A 131 5.66 10.97 -9.34
N SER A 132 5.09 11.59 -10.38
CA SER A 132 4.39 12.86 -10.30
C SER A 132 3.05 12.83 -11.02
N LEU A 133 2.11 13.68 -10.59
CA LEU A 133 0.83 13.86 -11.28
C LEU A 133 1.04 14.34 -12.73
N GLU A 134 2.07 15.15 -12.95
CA GLU A 134 2.40 15.65 -14.29
C GLU A 134 2.88 14.54 -15.23
N SER A 135 3.76 13.65 -14.75
CA SER A 135 4.18 12.44 -15.49
C SER A 135 2.98 11.52 -15.79
N LEU A 136 2.12 11.34 -14.80
CA LEU A 136 0.94 10.47 -14.90
C LEU A 136 -0.07 11.01 -15.91
N ALA A 137 -0.38 12.30 -15.85
CA ALA A 137 -1.28 12.98 -16.78
C ALA A 137 -0.75 12.90 -18.22
N TYR A 138 0.55 13.10 -18.43
CA TYR A 138 1.18 12.92 -19.73
C TYR A 138 1.00 11.50 -20.27
N CYS A 139 1.29 10.48 -19.47
CA CYS A 139 1.17 9.08 -19.90
C CYS A 139 -0.28 8.70 -20.20
N TYR A 140 -1.22 9.22 -19.43
CA TYR A 140 -2.65 9.02 -19.68
C TYR A 140 -3.09 9.64 -21.01
N GLN A 141 -2.74 10.91 -21.25
CA GLN A 141 -3.06 11.60 -22.50
C GLN A 141 -2.42 10.90 -23.70
N PHE A 142 -1.14 10.52 -23.60
CA PHE A 142 -0.46 9.76 -24.65
C PHE A 142 -1.18 8.45 -24.95
N THR A 143 -1.60 7.72 -23.91
CA THR A 143 -2.31 6.44 -24.07
C THR A 143 -3.67 6.63 -24.74
N GLU A 144 -4.40 7.68 -24.35
CA GLU A 144 -5.69 8.06 -24.96
C GLU A 144 -5.54 8.39 -26.44
N GLU A 145 -4.57 9.22 -26.80
CA GLU A 145 -4.28 9.57 -28.20
C GLU A 145 -3.78 8.37 -29.02
N PHE A 146 -3.01 7.46 -28.41
CA PHE A 146 -2.44 6.31 -29.11
C PHE A 146 -3.48 5.20 -29.37
N LEU A 147 -4.36 4.95 -28.41
CA LEU A 147 -5.39 3.92 -28.51
C LEU A 147 -6.58 4.38 -29.35
N ASP A 148 -6.98 5.64 -29.25
CA ASP A 148 -8.13 6.21 -29.95
C ASP A 148 -9.39 5.34 -29.75
N GLU A 149 -10.01 4.82 -30.81
CA GLU A 149 -11.18 3.94 -30.71
C GLU A 149 -10.90 2.61 -29.98
N ASP A 150 -9.64 2.13 -29.98
CA ASP A 150 -9.23 0.91 -29.29
C ASP A 150 -9.10 1.08 -27.76
N ALA A 151 -9.38 2.29 -27.23
CA ALA A 151 -9.46 2.56 -25.80
C ALA A 151 -10.66 1.87 -25.11
N TYR A 152 -11.55 1.25 -25.89
CA TYR A 152 -12.78 0.62 -25.42
C TYR A 152 -12.87 -0.84 -25.86
N ASP A 153 -13.30 -1.70 -24.95
CA ASP A 153 -13.58 -3.11 -25.21
C ASP A 153 -14.80 -3.56 -24.40
N PRO A 154 -15.97 -3.79 -25.05
CA PRO A 154 -16.26 -3.67 -26.49
C PRO A 154 -16.21 -2.22 -27.02
N VAL A 155 -16.18 -2.06 -28.35
CA VAL A 155 -15.92 -0.79 -29.08
C VAL A 155 -16.85 0.38 -28.71
N GLU A 156 -18.00 0.11 -28.10
CA GLU A 156 -18.91 1.15 -27.66
C GLU A 156 -18.24 2.07 -26.62
N GLN A 157 -18.18 3.37 -26.92
CA GLN A 157 -17.46 4.38 -26.14
C GLN A 157 -18.26 4.84 -24.91
N VAL A 158 -18.60 3.88 -24.05
CA VAL A 158 -19.16 4.14 -22.72
C VAL A 158 -18.08 3.97 -21.66
N PRO A 159 -18.13 4.72 -20.54
CA PRO A 159 -17.11 4.65 -19.49
C PRO A 159 -16.81 3.24 -18.98
N GLU A 160 -17.82 2.37 -18.92
CA GLU A 160 -17.73 1.00 -18.44
C GLU A 160 -16.86 0.10 -19.33
N ASN A 161 -16.73 0.44 -20.62
CA ASN A 161 -15.95 -0.33 -21.59
C ASN A 161 -14.50 0.17 -21.69
N ARG A 162 -14.13 1.23 -20.98
CA ARG A 162 -12.78 1.81 -21.07
C ARG A 162 -11.74 0.85 -20.48
N ILE A 163 -10.71 0.53 -21.25
CA ILE A 163 -9.72 -0.50 -20.87
C ILE A 163 -8.55 0.03 -20.03
N PHE A 164 -8.51 1.33 -19.74
CA PHE A 164 -7.50 1.94 -18.89
C PHE A 164 -8.07 3.12 -18.10
N ALA A 165 -7.46 3.39 -16.94
CA ALA A 165 -7.86 4.48 -16.05
C ALA A 165 -6.64 5.10 -15.36
N MET A 166 -6.78 6.37 -14.99
CA MET A 166 -5.82 7.09 -14.16
C MET A 166 -6.34 7.20 -12.74
N PHE A 167 -5.53 6.80 -11.77
CA PHE A 167 -5.81 7.00 -10.35
C PHE A 167 -4.76 7.93 -9.75
N TYR A 168 -5.21 8.98 -9.08
CA TYR A 168 -4.36 9.85 -8.28
C TYR A 168 -4.96 9.96 -6.89
N LYS A 169 -4.12 9.86 -5.86
CA LYS A 169 -4.57 10.07 -4.49
C LYS A 169 -4.61 11.57 -4.23
N ASP A 170 -5.81 12.13 -4.11
CA ASP A 170 -5.96 13.45 -3.52
C ASP A 170 -5.48 13.37 -2.06
N TYR A 171 -4.45 14.14 -1.74
CA TYR A 171 -4.08 14.34 -0.35
C TYR A 171 -5.23 15.09 0.30
N THR A 172 -5.98 14.42 1.18
CA THR A 172 -6.90 15.08 2.09
C THR A 172 -6.12 16.16 2.84
N THR A 173 -6.47 17.42 2.62
CA THR A 173 -5.96 18.58 3.36
C THR A 173 -6.44 18.51 4.80
N TYR A 174 -5.85 17.63 5.60
CA TYR A 174 -5.93 17.73 7.05
C TYR A 174 -4.85 18.70 7.53
N TYR A 175 -5.29 19.69 8.32
CA TYR A 175 -4.58 20.83 8.92
C TYR A 175 -4.55 22.15 8.14
N ASN A 176 -5.72 22.80 8.09
CA ASN A 176 -5.81 24.21 8.49
C ASN A 176 -6.80 24.28 9.66
N GLY A 177 -6.29 24.04 10.87
CA GLY A 177 -7.05 24.19 12.12
C GLY A 177 -6.34 25.21 12.99
N THR A 178 -6.91 26.44 12.98
CA THR A 178 -6.83 27.53 13.98
C THR A 178 -5.48 27.93 14.55
#